data_AF-A0A2U3LCY1-F1
#
_entry.id   AF-A0A2U3LCY1-F1
#
_cell.length_a   1.000
_cell.length_b   1.000
_cell.length_c   1.000
_cell.angle_alpha   90.00
_cell.angle_beta   90.00
_cell.angle_gamma   90.00
#
_symmetry.space_group_name_H-M   'P 1'
#
loop_
_entity.id
_entity.type
_entity.pdbx_description
1 polymer ?
#
loop_
_entity_poly.entity_id
_entity_poly.type
_entity_poly.pdbx_seq_one_letter_code
_entity_poly.pdbx_strand_id
1 'polypeptide(L)'
;MLPSLWPGDVLTIEGISCQAPVAGDIVLILQNQRPLVHRVKEKRDCDGCLQWITRGDAVPQSDPPVADAELLGRVSFIQRNRRIIVPRRRLSAGVRALAWMLCHWNRFRSVCLRMHSFLQSPDYQAQEEIR
;
A
#
# COMPACT_ATOMS: atom_id res chain seq x y z
N MET A 1 -0.48 -2.56 5.35
CA MET A 1 0.66 -2.20 4.49
C MET A 1 1.86 -1.62 5.22
N LEU A 2 1.93 -1.69 6.55
CA LEU A 2 3.15 -1.32 7.27
C LEU A 2 4.29 -2.27 6.85
N PRO A 3 5.54 -1.78 6.76
CA PRO A 3 6.00 -0.42 7.08
C PRO A 3 6.03 0.53 5.86
N SER A 4 5.60 0.11 4.67
CA SER A 4 5.68 0.96 3.47
C SER A 4 4.63 2.07 3.51
N LEU A 5 3.40 1.73 3.89
CA LEU A 5 2.29 2.67 4.04
C LEU A 5 1.81 2.71 5.49
N TRP A 6 1.66 3.93 5.98
CA TRP A 6 1.19 4.23 7.33
C TRP A 6 -0.18 4.91 7.26
N PRO A 7 -1.04 4.74 8.28
CA PRO A 7 -2.25 5.53 8.38
C PRO A 7 -1.91 7.03 8.33
N GLY A 8 -2.72 7.81 7.61
CA GLY A 8 -2.48 9.23 7.36
C GLY A 8 -1.63 9.52 6.12
N ASP A 9 -1.03 8.51 5.48
CA ASP A 9 -0.38 8.69 4.18
C ASP A 9 -1.43 8.98 3.09
N VAL A 10 -1.13 9.96 2.23
CA VAL A 10 -1.91 10.26 1.02
C VAL A 10 -1.23 9.62 -0.19
N LEU A 11 -1.98 8.88 -1.00
CA LEU A 11 -1.44 8.11 -2.13
C LEU A 11 -1.84 8.77 -3.44
N THR A 12 -0.88 9.01 -4.31
CA THR A 12 -1.14 9.36 -5.71
C THR A 12 -1.19 8.08 -6.53
N ILE A 13 -2.31 7.85 -7.23
CA ILE A 13 -2.55 6.65 -8.01
C ILE A 13 -2.57 7.02 -9.48
N GLU A 14 -1.72 6.36 -10.25
CA GLU A 14 -1.74 6.40 -11.71
C GLU A 14 -2.57 5.25 -12.24
N GLY A 15 -3.45 5.55 -13.21
CA GLY A 15 -4.24 4.53 -13.89
C GLY A 15 -3.34 3.54 -14.64
N ILE A 16 -3.82 2.30 -14.76
CA ILE A 16 -3.06 1.20 -15.40
C ILE A 16 -2.70 1.52 -16.85
N SER A 17 -3.55 2.26 -17.55
CA SER A 17 -3.32 2.68 -18.94
C SER A 17 -2.06 3.53 -19.11
N CYS A 18 -1.63 4.25 -18.08
CA CYS A 18 -0.41 5.06 -18.12
C CYS A 18 0.85 4.20 -18.02
N GLN A 19 0.82 3.17 -17.17
CA GLN A 19 1.93 2.23 -17.02
C GLN A 19 1.47 0.92 -16.41
N ALA A 20 1.76 -0.20 -17.09
CA ALA A 20 1.48 -1.52 -16.57
C ALA A 20 2.26 -1.76 -15.25
N PRO A 21 1.58 -2.16 -14.17
CA PRO A 21 2.25 -2.48 -12.91
C PRO A 21 3.19 -3.68 -13.07
N VAL A 22 4.26 -3.69 -12.28
CA VAL A 22 5.22 -4.80 -12.24
C VAL A 22 5.32 -5.39 -10.84
N ALA A 23 5.92 -6.57 -10.73
CA ALA A 23 6.20 -7.19 -9.45
C ALA A 23 6.97 -6.22 -8.52
N GLY A 24 6.47 -6.09 -7.30
CA GLY A 24 6.97 -5.16 -6.30
C GLY A 24 6.29 -3.80 -6.30
N ASP A 25 5.51 -3.43 -7.31
CA ASP A 25 4.75 -2.17 -7.27
C ASP A 25 3.63 -2.24 -6.23
N ILE A 26 3.25 -1.09 -5.66
CA ILE A 26 2.07 -0.98 -4.81
C ILE A 26 0.89 -0.60 -5.71
N VAL A 27 -0.21 -1.32 -5.62
CA VAL A 27 -1.38 -1.15 -6.46
C VAL A 27 -2.63 -0.96 -5.62
N LEU A 28 -3.58 -0.17 -6.14
CA LEU A 28 -4.94 -0.11 -5.66
C LEU A 28 -5.78 -1.13 -6.44
N ILE A 29 -6.44 -2.02 -5.71
CA ILE A 29 -7.40 -3.00 -6.24
C ILE A 29 -8.77 -2.76 -5.61
N LEU A 30 -9.82 -3.16 -6.31
CA LEU A 30 -11.19 -3.17 -5.83
C LEU A 30 -11.66 -4.61 -5.66
N GLN A 31 -11.46 -5.17 -4.47
CA GLN A 31 -11.86 -6.54 -4.18
C GLN A 31 -13.16 -6.53 -3.35
N ASN A 32 -14.19 -7.25 -3.79
CA ASN A 32 -15.49 -7.30 -3.12
C ASN A 32 -16.06 -5.89 -2.81
N GLN A 33 -15.96 -4.96 -3.78
CA GLN A 33 -16.35 -3.55 -3.65
C GLN A 33 -15.59 -2.76 -2.56
N ARG A 34 -14.47 -3.29 -2.06
CA ARG A 34 -13.63 -2.63 -1.07
C ARG A 34 -12.30 -2.25 -1.69
N PRO A 35 -11.89 -0.97 -1.64
CA PRO A 35 -10.57 -0.56 -2.10
C PRO A 35 -9.51 -1.13 -1.15
N LEU A 36 -8.57 -1.89 -1.70
CA LEU A 36 -7.42 -2.42 -0.98
C LEU A 36 -6.14 -1.98 -1.69
N VAL A 37 -5.15 -1.57 -0.90
CA VAL A 37 -3.85 -1.18 -1.43
C VAL A 37 -2.84 -2.23 -1.01
N HIS A 38 -2.32 -3.02 -1.94
CA HIS A 38 -1.36 -4.09 -1.66
C HIS A 38 -0.18 -4.07 -2.63
N ARG A 39 0.88 -4.82 -2.30
CA ARG A 39 2.05 -4.94 -3.16
C ARG A 39 1.88 -6.09 -4.13
N VAL A 40 2.12 -5.87 -5.41
CA VAL A 40 2.16 -6.93 -6.42
C VAL A 40 3.32 -7.86 -6.10
N LYS A 41 3.04 -9.13 -5.95
CA LYS A 41 4.06 -10.17 -5.78
C LYS A 41 4.45 -10.73 -7.14
N GLU A 42 3.47 -11.10 -7.94
CA GLU A 42 3.65 -11.72 -9.25
C GLU A 42 2.46 -11.44 -10.15
N LYS A 43 2.71 -11.53 -11.45
CA LYS A 43 1.75 -11.42 -12.54
C LYS A 43 1.69 -12.79 -13.22
N ARG A 44 0.50 -13.35 -13.39
CA ARG A 44 0.28 -14.61 -14.10
C ARG A 44 -0.61 -14.39 -15.30
N ASP A 45 -0.34 -15.14 -16.35
CA ASP A 45 -1.22 -15.28 -17.50
C ASP A 45 -1.86 -16.67 -17.41
N CYS A 46 -3.20 -16.71 -17.37
CA CYS A 46 -3.97 -17.94 -17.32
C CYS A 46 -4.99 -17.90 -18.47
N ASP A 47 -4.74 -18.70 -19.51
CA ASP A 47 -5.58 -18.80 -20.71
C ASP A 47 -5.91 -17.45 -21.37
N GLY A 48 -4.93 -16.55 -21.42
CA GLY A 48 -5.08 -15.21 -21.99
C GLY A 48 -5.78 -14.22 -21.05
N CYS A 49 -6.17 -14.65 -19.85
CA CYS A 49 -6.64 -13.77 -18.79
C CYS A 49 -5.49 -13.42 -17.85
N LEU A 50 -5.26 -12.12 -17.70
CA LEU A 50 -4.23 -11.63 -16.81
C LEU A 50 -4.71 -11.60 -15.36
N GLN A 51 -3.92 -12.22 -14.48
CA GLN A 51 -4.18 -12.30 -13.05
C GLN A 51 -3.01 -11.74 -12.25
N TRP A 52 -3.34 -10.96 -11.24
CA TRP A 52 -2.38 -10.30 -10.36
C TRP A 52 -2.43 -10.94 -8.98
N ILE A 53 -1.28 -11.30 -8.43
CA ILE A 53 -1.21 -11.77 -7.05
C ILE A 53 -0.61 -10.65 -6.24
N THR A 54 -1.43 -10.15 -5.32
CA THR A 54 -1.04 -9.09 -4.41
C THR A 54 -0.80 -9.66 -3.02
N ARG A 55 -0.11 -8.88 -2.20
CA ARG A 55 0.18 -9.23 -0.82
C ARG A 55 0.37 -7.98 0.02
N GLY A 56 -0.22 -7.97 1.20
CA GLY A 56 0.09 -6.97 2.22
C GLY A 56 1.52 -7.11 2.77
N ASP A 57 2.26 -6.01 2.91
CA ASP A 57 3.66 -6.03 3.34
C ASP A 57 3.91 -6.70 4.71
N ALA A 58 2.95 -6.57 5.64
CA ALA A 58 3.00 -7.17 6.96
C ALA A 58 2.40 -8.59 7.01
N VAL A 59 1.66 -9.01 5.98
CA VAL A 59 0.94 -10.29 5.97
C VAL A 59 1.86 -11.37 5.38
N PRO A 60 1.96 -12.57 5.98
CA PRO A 60 2.79 -13.65 5.45
C PRO A 60 2.17 -14.32 4.21
N GLN A 61 0.84 -14.42 4.18
CA GLN A 61 0.06 -15.06 3.13
C GLN A 61 -0.15 -14.11 1.94
N SER A 62 -0.17 -14.67 0.72
CA SER A 62 -0.53 -13.91 -0.49
C SER A 62 -2.05 -13.88 -0.63
N ASP A 63 -2.58 -12.79 -1.18
CA ASP A 63 -4.00 -12.66 -1.42
C ASP A 63 -4.44 -13.55 -2.61
N PRO A 64 -5.75 -13.84 -2.74
CA PRO A 64 -6.28 -14.49 -3.92
C PRO A 64 -5.90 -13.76 -5.21
N PRO A 65 -5.84 -14.46 -6.37
CA PRO A 65 -5.62 -13.82 -7.65
C PRO A 65 -6.69 -12.75 -7.93
N VAL A 66 -6.24 -11.59 -8.36
CA VAL A 66 -7.05 -10.41 -8.68
C VAL A 66 -7.09 -10.27 -10.20
N ALA A 67 -8.28 -10.09 -10.76
CA ALA A 67 -8.43 -9.89 -12.21
C ALA A 67 -7.90 -8.51 -12.62
N ASP A 68 -7.47 -8.36 -13.87
CA ASP A 68 -7.02 -7.06 -14.39
C ASP A 68 -8.09 -5.96 -14.27
N ALA A 69 -9.38 -6.33 -14.40
CA ALA A 69 -10.51 -5.41 -14.25
C ALA A 69 -10.72 -4.91 -12.80
N GLU A 70 -10.24 -5.64 -11.81
CA GLU A 70 -10.32 -5.25 -10.40
C GLU A 70 -9.12 -4.38 -9.99
N LEU A 71 -8.07 -4.33 -10.80
CA LEU A 71 -6.96 -3.44 -10.61
C LEU A 71 -7.38 -2.03 -11.05
N LEU A 72 -7.22 -1.04 -10.18
CA LEU A 72 -7.58 0.35 -10.49
C LEU A 72 -6.38 1.19 -10.92
N GLY A 73 -5.21 0.91 -10.34
CA GLY A 73 -4.02 1.70 -10.62
C GLY A 73 -2.82 1.36 -9.74
N ARG A 74 -1.69 1.99 -10.07
CA ARG A 74 -0.44 1.88 -9.34
C ARG A 74 -0.20 3.14 -8.52
N VAL A 75 0.29 2.96 -7.29
CA VAL A 75 0.75 4.08 -6.46
C VAL A 75 2.09 4.59 -6.99
N SER A 76 2.12 5.84 -7.45
CA SER A 76 3.35 6.49 -7.93
C SER A 76 4.06 7.28 -6.83
N PHE A 77 3.29 7.93 -5.95
CA PHE A 77 3.83 8.72 -4.84
C PHE A 77 3.05 8.48 -3.55
N ILE A 78 3.78 8.52 -2.44
CA ILE A 78 3.24 8.47 -1.09
C ILE A 78 3.62 9.78 -0.42
N GLN A 79 2.63 10.60 -0.07
CA GLN A 79 2.84 11.78 0.74
C GLN A 79 2.67 11.42 2.21
N ARG A 80 3.75 11.52 2.97
CA ARG A 80 3.77 11.38 4.43
C ARG A 80 4.15 12.73 5.04
N ASN A 81 3.18 13.39 5.65
CA ASN A 81 3.30 14.76 6.14
C ASN A 81 3.71 15.72 4.99
N ARG A 82 4.88 16.36 5.11
CA ARG A 82 5.45 17.25 4.07
C ARG A 82 6.49 16.55 3.18
N ARG A 83 6.62 15.23 3.25
CA ARG A 83 7.59 14.46 2.47
C ARG A 83 6.88 13.63 1.41
N ILE A 84 7.39 13.71 0.19
CA ILE A 84 6.99 12.84 -0.92
C ILE A 84 7.98 11.67 -0.97
N ILE A 85 7.45 10.45 -0.94
CA ILE A 85 8.20 9.20 -0.92
C ILE A 85 7.79 8.39 -2.14
N VAL A 86 8.76 7.98 -2.95
CA VAL A 86 8.52 7.03 -4.04
C VAL A 86 8.55 5.60 -3.48
N PRO A 87 7.50 4.79 -3.71
CA PRO A 87 7.45 3.43 -3.20
C PRO A 87 8.58 2.59 -3.81
N ARG A 88 9.42 2.02 -2.95
CA ARG A 88 10.47 1.09 -3.37
C ARG A 88 9.82 -0.23 -3.77
N ARG A 89 10.27 -0.84 -4.88
CA ARG A 89 9.76 -2.13 -5.36
C ARG A 89 10.17 -3.33 -4.51
N ARG A 90 11.31 -3.23 -3.82
CA ARG A 90 11.84 -4.30 -2.96
C ARG A 90 12.02 -3.78 -1.54
N LEU A 91 11.56 -4.56 -0.57
CA LEU A 91 11.84 -4.36 0.85
C LEU A 91 13.11 -5.12 1.21
N SER A 92 14.03 -4.46 1.93
CA SER A 92 15.22 -5.14 2.46
C SER A 92 14.81 -6.18 3.51
N ALA A 93 15.68 -7.17 3.75
CA ALA A 93 15.40 -8.24 4.72
C ALA A 93 15.08 -7.69 6.12
N GLY A 94 15.79 -6.64 6.56
CA GLY A 94 15.52 -5.98 7.84
C GLY A 94 14.15 -5.29 7.88
N VAL A 95 13.73 -4.64 6.79
CA VAL A 95 12.39 -4.03 6.70
C VAL A 95 11.29 -5.10 6.70
N ARG A 96 11.53 -6.27 6.09
CA ARG A 96 10.61 -7.42 6.15
C ARG A 96 10.52 -8.00 7.57
N ALA A 97 11.64 -8.08 8.29
CA ALA A 97 11.65 -8.50 9.69
C ALA A 97 10.85 -7.52 10.57
N LEU A 98 11.00 -6.22 10.35
CA LEU A 98 10.22 -5.19 11.04
C LEU A 98 8.71 -5.26 10.69
N ALA A 99 8.38 -5.51 9.43
CA ALA A 99 7.00 -5.76 9.00
C ALA A 99 6.38 -6.97 9.72
N TRP A 100 7.16 -8.05 9.83
CA TRP A 100 6.75 -9.27 10.54
C TRP A 100 6.56 -9.01 12.05
N MET A 101 7.49 -8.30 12.69
CA MET A 101 7.36 -7.89 14.10
C MET A 101 6.11 -7.05 14.35
N LEU A 102 5.81 -6.09 13.47
CA LEU A 102 4.59 -5.29 13.54
C LEU A 102 3.30 -6.11 13.34
N CYS A 103 3.37 -7.21 12.61
CA CYS A 103 2.22 -8.11 12.42
C CYS A 103 2.02 -9.05 13.60
N HIS A 104 3.12 -9.57 14.17
CA HIS A 104 3.06 -10.58 15.21
C HIS A 104 2.81 -9.99 16.60
N TRP A 105 3.28 -8.75 16.85
CA TRP A 105 3.14 -8.09 18.15
C TRP A 105 2.09 -6.98 18.10
N ASN A 106 0.83 -7.34 18.37
CA ASN A 106 -0.31 -6.40 18.39
C ASN A 106 -0.09 -5.18 19.30
N ARG A 107 0.63 -5.36 20.42
CA ARG A 107 0.99 -4.25 21.33
C ARG A 107 2.01 -3.30 20.70
N PHE A 108 3.03 -3.82 20.03
CA PHE A 108 4.03 -3.00 19.34
C PHE A 108 3.43 -2.24 18.17
N ARG A 109 2.55 -2.90 17.37
CA ARG A 109 1.73 -2.23 16.35
C ARG A 109 0.95 -1.06 16.93
N SER A 110 0.27 -1.28 18.06
CA SER A 110 -0.57 -0.26 18.69
C SER A 110 0.24 0.92 19.23
N VAL A 111 1.41 0.67 19.82
CA VAL A 111 2.32 1.71 20.30
C VAL A 111 2.91 2.49 19.13
N CYS A 112 3.40 1.83 18.08
CA CYS A 112 3.93 2.50 16.89
C CYS A 112 2.85 3.33 16.19
N LEU A 113 1.62 2.83 16.06
CA LEU A 113 0.50 3.58 15.49
C LEU A 113 0.14 4.80 16.33
N ARG A 114 0.09 4.67 17.67
CA ARG A 114 -0.14 5.80 18.59
C ARG A 114 0.97 6.84 18.49
N MET A 115 2.22 6.41 18.53
CA MET A 115 3.35 7.32 18.43
C MET A 115 3.38 8.03 17.06
N HIS A 116 3.03 7.32 15.98
CA HIS A 116 2.87 7.92 14.65
C HIS A 116 1.73 8.94 14.61
N SER A 117 0.56 8.65 15.19
CA SER A 117 -0.54 9.61 15.23
C SER A 117 -0.20 10.85 16.07
N PHE A 118 0.56 10.68 17.16
CA PHE A 118 1.06 11.81 17.96
C PHE A 118 2.09 12.66 17.17
N LEU A 119 2.96 12.03 16.39
CA LEU A 119 3.94 12.74 15.54
C LEU A 119 3.32 13.35 14.26
N GLN A 120 2.13 12.90 13.85
CA GLN A 120 1.39 13.43 12.70
C GLN A 120 0.34 14.48 13.05
N SER A 121 0.16 14.83 14.32
CA SER A 121 -0.70 15.96 14.72
C SER A 121 0.10 17.26 14.57
N PRO A 122 0.03 17.91 13.39
CA PRO A 122 -0.57 19.24 13.35
C PRO A 122 -1.50 19.44 12.14
N ASP A 123 -2.72 19.89 12.45
CA ASP A 123 -3.66 20.62 11.59
C ASP A 123 -4.11 20.00 10.26
N TYR A 124 -5.06 19.07 10.33
CA TYR A 124 -5.96 18.72 9.21
C TYR A 124 -7.22 19.61 9.16
N GLN A 125 -7.13 20.87 9.60
CA GLN A 125 -8.28 21.80 9.69
C GLN A 125 -8.25 22.96 8.66
N ALA A 126 -7.37 22.96 7.66
CA ALA A 126 -7.19 24.13 6.78
C ALA A 126 -7.61 23.95 5.30
N GLN A 127 -8.58 23.07 4.99
CA GLN A 127 -9.07 22.94 3.60
C GLN A 127 -10.61 22.98 3.43
N GLU A 128 -11.36 23.40 4.44
CA GLU A 128 -12.78 23.80 4.27
C GLU A 128 -13.00 25.32 4.15
N GLU A 129 -11.97 26.16 4.33
CA GLU A 129 -12.04 27.57 3.95
C GLU A 129 -11.45 27.78 2.55
N ILE A 130 -12.31 27.70 1.54
CA ILE A 130 -12.54 28.72 0.50
C ILE A 130 -13.57 28.09 -0.44
N ARG A 131 -14.82 28.46 -0.16
CA ARG A 131 -15.96 28.39 -1.06
C ARG A 131 -15.90 29.54 -2.05
#